data_AF-A0AAD1VQD0-F1
#
_entry.id   AF-A0AAD1VQD0-F1
#
_cell.length_a   1.000
_cell.length_b   1.000
_cell.length_c   1.000
_cell.angle_alpha   90.00
_cell.angle_beta   90.00
_cell.angle_gamma   90.00
#
_symmetry.space_group_name_H-M   'P 1'
#
loop_
_entity.id
_entity.type
_entity.pdbx_description
1 polymer ?
#
loop_
_entity_poly.entity_id
_entity_poly.type
_entity_poly.pdbx_seq_one_letter_code
_entity_poly.pdbx_strand_id
1 'polypeptide(L)'
;MGLPTLEFSDSYLDSPDFRDRLKCHEIELDRTNKFIKELIKDGNMLIGALRNLSIAVQKFSHSLQDFQFECIGDAETDDEINIAQSLKEFARLLITVEEERRRLAKNEPTYAIIPLDKLLELRFEAPAVGEGADGKKKFDKESEKYYSILEKHLNLSSKKKESHLQEADTLIDREHQNFSDASLEYIFKVQEVQEKKKFEFVEPVETLPPSLPRPYMHPTQHPSPVPSLLPPCVSSPSVCSYTCGEK
;
A
#
# COMPACT_ATOMS: atom_id res chain seq x y z
N MET A 1 -15.79 8.14 3.74
CA MET A 1 -15.51 8.96 4.95
C MET A 1 -14.30 8.38 5.64
N GLY A 2 -13.45 9.22 6.25
CA GLY A 2 -12.23 8.78 6.95
C GLY A 2 -12.52 8.08 8.28
N LEU A 3 -11.48 7.50 8.89
CA LEU A 3 -11.58 6.92 10.24
C LEU A 3 -11.83 8.02 11.27
N PRO A 4 -12.60 7.75 12.33
CA PRO A 4 -12.85 8.72 13.39
C PRO A 4 -11.57 8.96 14.21
N THR A 5 -11.41 10.13 14.82
CA THR A 5 -10.24 10.44 15.65
C THR A 5 -10.17 9.58 16.91
N LEU A 6 -8.94 9.22 17.30
CA LEU A 6 -8.63 8.52 18.55
C LEU A 6 -7.84 9.46 19.44
N GLU A 7 -8.50 10.11 20.39
CA GLU A 7 -7.80 10.99 21.34
C GLU A 7 -7.25 10.18 22.52
N PHE A 8 -6.02 10.48 22.95
CA PHE A 8 -5.42 9.84 24.13
C PHE A 8 -6.18 10.18 25.43
N SER A 9 -6.83 11.33 25.51
CA SER A 9 -7.68 11.68 26.66
C SER A 9 -8.89 10.76 26.79
N ASP A 10 -9.45 10.31 25.66
CA ASP A 10 -10.64 9.46 25.64
C ASP A 10 -10.32 8.03 26.09
N SER A 11 -9.06 7.60 25.91
CA SER A 11 -8.60 6.26 26.28
C SER A 11 -8.52 6.03 27.79
N TYR A 12 -8.44 7.13 28.57
CA TYR A 12 -8.52 7.09 30.03
C TYR A 12 -9.97 6.91 30.51
N LEU A 13 -10.94 7.56 29.84
CA LEU A 13 -12.36 7.45 30.19
C LEU A 13 -12.99 6.13 29.73
N ASP A 14 -12.37 5.48 28.76
CA ASP A 14 -12.80 4.21 28.17
C ASP A 14 -14.29 4.12 27.81
N SER A 15 -14.84 5.22 27.29
CA SER A 15 -16.26 5.29 26.95
C SER A 15 -16.66 4.28 25.88
N PRO A 16 -17.93 3.82 25.84
CA PRO A 16 -18.44 2.99 24.76
C PRO A 16 -18.20 3.59 23.37
N ASP A 17 -18.40 4.90 23.23
CA ASP A 17 -18.16 5.62 21.97
C ASP A 17 -16.68 5.57 21.57
N PHE A 18 -15.75 5.66 22.52
CA PHE A 18 -14.32 5.49 22.27
C PHE A 18 -13.99 4.07 21.81
N ARG A 19 -14.54 3.04 22.48
CA ARG A 19 -14.37 1.64 22.09
C ARG A 19 -14.89 1.36 20.68
N ASP A 20 -16.00 1.97 20.29
CA ASP A 20 -16.53 1.88 18.92
C ASP A 20 -15.59 2.53 17.89
N ARG A 21 -15.03 3.71 18.21
CA ARG A 21 -14.00 4.34 17.37
C ARG A 21 -12.77 3.46 17.24
N LEU A 22 -12.23 2.95 18.35
CA LEU A 22 -11.07 2.05 18.37
C LEU A 22 -11.32 0.80 17.50
N LYS A 23 -12.48 0.19 17.66
CA LYS A 23 -12.89 -0.97 16.86
C LYS A 23 -12.94 -0.67 15.37
N CYS A 24 -13.34 0.54 14.96
CA CYS A 24 -13.29 0.94 13.56
C CYS A 24 -11.86 0.92 13.00
N HIS A 25 -10.89 1.40 13.78
CA HIS A 25 -9.47 1.34 13.42
C HIS A 25 -8.96 -0.10 13.34
N GLU A 26 -9.29 -0.94 14.32
CA GLU A 26 -8.91 -2.36 14.33
C GLU A 26 -9.43 -3.10 13.09
N ILE A 27 -10.70 -2.88 12.73
CA ILE A 27 -11.33 -3.50 11.56
C ILE A 27 -10.66 -3.03 10.27
N GLU A 28 -10.35 -1.74 10.15
CA GLU A 28 -9.67 -1.21 8.97
C GLU A 28 -8.26 -1.79 8.82
N LEU A 29 -7.50 -1.87 9.92
CA LEU A 29 -6.18 -2.49 9.93
C LEU A 29 -6.25 -3.97 9.53
N ASP A 30 -7.20 -4.74 10.05
CA ASP A 30 -7.39 -6.15 9.67
C ASP A 30 -7.73 -6.31 8.18
N ARG A 31 -8.63 -5.46 7.65
CA ARG A 31 -8.97 -5.45 6.22
C ARG A 31 -7.76 -5.14 5.35
N THR A 32 -7.00 -4.10 5.70
CA THR A 32 -5.78 -3.70 5.01
C THR A 32 -4.75 -4.83 5.04
N ASN A 33 -4.59 -5.53 6.16
CA ASN A 33 -3.68 -6.67 6.29
C ASN A 33 -4.05 -7.82 5.37
N LYS A 34 -5.34 -8.17 5.31
CA LYS A 34 -5.84 -9.21 4.40
C LYS A 34 -5.60 -8.82 2.94
N PHE A 35 -5.89 -7.57 2.59
CA PHE A 35 -5.69 -7.06 1.25
C PHE A 35 -4.21 -7.18 0.82
N ILE A 36 -3.27 -6.78 1.68
CA ILE A 36 -1.85 -6.80 1.33
C ILE A 36 -1.31 -8.23 1.24
N LYS A 37 -1.77 -9.14 2.09
CA LYS A 37 -1.42 -10.56 1.99
C LYS A 37 -1.84 -11.15 0.65
N GLU A 38 -3.06 -10.86 0.19
CA GLU A 38 -3.50 -11.29 -1.14
C GLU A 38 -2.71 -10.59 -2.25
N LEU A 39 -2.38 -9.30 -2.12
CA LEU A 39 -1.58 -8.59 -3.10
C LEU A 39 -0.16 -9.18 -3.27
N ILE A 40 0.50 -9.56 -2.17
CA ILE A 40 1.80 -10.25 -2.19
C ILE A 40 1.68 -11.61 -2.87
N LYS A 41 0.61 -12.35 -2.58
CA LYS A 41 0.34 -13.66 -3.19
C LYS A 41 0.12 -13.53 -4.70
N ASP A 42 -0.69 -12.58 -5.13
CA ASP A 42 -0.94 -12.28 -6.54
C ASP A 42 0.35 -11.85 -7.26
N GLY A 43 1.16 -10.99 -6.61
CA GLY A 43 2.49 -10.59 -7.11
C GLY A 43 3.43 -11.77 -7.31
N ASN A 44 3.48 -12.70 -6.35
CA ASN A 44 4.27 -13.92 -6.46
C ASN A 44 3.77 -14.85 -7.58
N MET A 45 2.45 -14.99 -7.73
CA MET A 45 1.85 -15.74 -8.84
C MET A 45 2.20 -15.13 -10.20
N LEU A 46 2.17 -13.80 -10.31
CA LEU A 46 2.58 -13.08 -11.52
C LEU A 46 4.06 -13.34 -11.85
N ILE A 47 4.96 -13.27 -10.87
CA ILE A 47 6.39 -13.62 -11.07
C ILE A 47 6.54 -15.05 -11.58
N GLY A 48 5.82 -16.00 -10.97
CA GLY A 48 5.81 -17.39 -11.40
C GLY A 48 5.37 -17.56 -12.85
N ALA A 49 4.28 -16.90 -13.25
CA ALA A 49 3.78 -16.93 -14.61
C ALA A 49 4.78 -16.33 -15.61
N LEU A 50 5.42 -15.20 -15.27
CA LEU A 50 6.43 -14.57 -16.12
C LEU A 50 7.67 -15.45 -16.31
N ARG A 51 8.07 -16.22 -15.29
CA ARG A 51 9.16 -17.22 -15.39
C ARG A 51 8.77 -18.40 -16.28
N ASN A 52 7.56 -18.91 -16.13
CA ASN A 52 7.07 -20.01 -16.96
C ASN A 52 6.96 -19.60 -18.43
N LEU A 53 6.51 -18.36 -18.70
CA LEU A 53 6.52 -17.78 -20.04
C LEU A 53 7.94 -17.74 -20.61
N SER A 54 8.94 -17.28 -19.84
CA SER A 54 10.34 -17.29 -20.28
C SER A 54 10.81 -18.68 -20.70
N ILE A 55 10.50 -19.70 -19.89
CA ILE A 55 10.88 -21.09 -20.19
C ILE A 55 10.19 -21.59 -21.46
N ALA A 56 8.89 -21.30 -21.61
CA ALA A 56 8.11 -21.72 -22.77
C ALA A 56 8.64 -21.09 -24.07
N VAL A 57 8.92 -19.78 -24.06
CA VAL A 57 9.47 -19.07 -25.22
C VAL A 57 10.85 -19.61 -25.59
N GLN A 58 11.72 -19.84 -24.62
CA GLN A 58 13.04 -20.43 -24.86
C GLN A 58 12.93 -21.84 -25.47
N LYS A 59 12.08 -22.70 -24.90
CA LYS A 59 11.87 -24.06 -25.41
C LYS A 59 11.33 -24.06 -26.84
N PHE A 60 10.31 -23.24 -27.11
CA PHE A 60 9.73 -23.14 -28.45
C PHE A 60 10.72 -22.60 -29.48
N SER A 61 11.50 -21.57 -29.11
CA SER A 61 12.56 -21.03 -29.97
C SER A 61 13.63 -22.08 -30.26
N HIS A 62 14.01 -22.91 -29.29
CA HIS A 62 14.95 -24.00 -29.52
C HIS A 62 14.40 -25.06 -30.48
N SER A 63 13.15 -25.47 -30.31
CA SER A 63 12.48 -26.41 -31.24
C SER A 63 12.41 -25.86 -32.68
N LEU A 64 12.23 -24.55 -32.85
CA LEU A 64 12.28 -23.91 -34.16
C LEU A 64 13.69 -23.87 -34.77
N GLN A 65 14.73 -23.75 -33.94
CA GLN A 65 16.13 -23.77 -34.41
C GLN A 65 16.58 -25.17 -34.83
N ASP A 66 16.11 -26.18 -34.10
CA ASP A 66 16.44 -27.59 -34.34
C ASP A 66 15.62 -28.19 -35.48
N PHE A 67 14.55 -27.51 -35.92
CA PHE A 67 13.72 -27.97 -37.03
C PHE A 67 14.56 -28.14 -38.31
N GLN A 68 14.49 -29.34 -38.86
CA GLN A 68 15.10 -29.73 -40.14
C GLN A 68 14.08 -30.57 -40.90
N PHE A 69 14.02 -30.40 -42.22
CA PHE A 69 13.14 -31.21 -43.05
C PHE A 69 13.70 -32.63 -43.19
N GLU A 70 12.83 -33.63 -43.15
CA GLU A 70 13.16 -34.98 -43.59
C GLU A 70 13.06 -35.01 -45.13
N CYS A 71 14.20 -34.87 -45.79
CA CYS A 71 14.25 -34.83 -47.25
C CYS A 71 14.18 -36.24 -47.85
N ILE A 72 13.54 -36.37 -49.01
CA ILE A 72 13.50 -37.64 -49.76
C ILE A 72 14.77 -37.75 -50.61
N GLY A 73 15.73 -38.58 -50.16
CA GLY A 73 17.04 -38.74 -50.80
C GLY A 73 18.15 -37.97 -50.08
N ASP A 74 19.31 -37.79 -50.72
CA ASP A 74 20.50 -37.19 -50.10
C ASP A 74 20.64 -35.66 -50.34
N ALA A 75 19.57 -34.98 -50.78
CA ALA A 75 19.59 -33.56 -51.11
C ALA A 75 18.33 -32.83 -50.64
N GLU A 76 18.51 -31.65 -50.03
CA GLU A 76 17.43 -30.71 -49.69
C GLU A 76 17.09 -29.84 -50.92
N THR A 77 15.83 -29.48 -51.08
CA THR A 77 15.39 -28.48 -52.07
C THR A 77 15.66 -27.05 -51.57
N ASP A 78 15.74 -26.10 -52.50
CA ASP A 78 15.92 -24.68 -52.16
C ASP A 78 14.79 -24.16 -51.24
N ASP A 79 13.56 -24.64 -51.43
CA ASP A 79 12.40 -24.27 -50.60
C ASP A 79 12.53 -24.81 -49.16
N GLU A 80 12.94 -26.07 -48.98
CA GLU A 80 13.18 -26.67 -47.66
C GLU A 80 14.29 -25.92 -46.90
N ILE A 81 15.38 -25.57 -47.60
CA ILE A 81 16.46 -24.76 -47.04
C ILE A 81 15.94 -23.38 -46.62
N ASN A 82 15.20 -22.69 -47.50
CA ASN A 82 14.66 -21.35 -47.23
C ASN A 82 13.67 -21.33 -46.06
N ILE A 83 12.79 -22.34 -45.97
CA ILE A 83 11.83 -22.45 -44.87
C ILE A 83 12.55 -22.74 -43.55
N ALA A 84 13.51 -23.68 -43.52
CA ALA A 84 14.28 -23.99 -42.32
C ALA A 84 15.09 -22.78 -41.83
N GLN A 85 15.68 -22.00 -42.75
CA GLN A 85 16.35 -20.74 -42.41
C GLN A 85 15.37 -19.70 -41.86
N SER A 86 14.18 -19.57 -42.46
CA SER A 86 13.14 -18.65 -41.98
C SER A 86 12.68 -18.97 -40.55
N LEU A 87 12.55 -20.26 -40.20
CA LEU A 87 12.22 -20.70 -38.84
C LEU A 87 13.35 -20.38 -37.84
N LYS A 88 14.61 -20.54 -38.25
CA LYS A 88 15.77 -20.15 -37.43
C LYS A 88 15.81 -18.64 -37.17
N GLU A 89 15.51 -17.81 -38.16
CA GLU A 89 15.42 -16.36 -37.97
C GLU A 89 14.24 -15.97 -37.08
N PHE A 90 13.08 -16.61 -37.23
CA PHE A 90 11.94 -16.38 -36.34
C PHE A 90 12.27 -16.76 -34.89
N ALA A 91 12.98 -17.86 -34.66
CA ALA A 91 13.44 -18.25 -33.34
C ALA A 91 14.41 -17.23 -32.72
N ARG A 92 15.32 -16.66 -33.52
CA ARG A 92 16.22 -15.58 -33.07
C ARG A 92 15.43 -14.35 -32.63
N LEU A 93 14.43 -13.92 -33.41
CA LEU A 93 13.56 -12.80 -33.07
C LEU A 93 12.79 -13.04 -31.76
N LEU A 94 12.25 -14.25 -31.55
CA LEU A 94 11.55 -14.60 -30.32
C LEU A 94 12.46 -14.51 -29.09
N ILE A 95 13.71 -14.95 -29.19
CA ILE A 95 14.70 -14.83 -28.10
C ILE A 95 14.99 -13.36 -27.80
N THR A 96 15.22 -12.53 -28.82
CA THR A 96 15.48 -11.08 -28.62
C THR A 96 14.30 -10.38 -27.93
N VAL A 97 13.07 -10.65 -28.36
CA VAL A 97 11.87 -10.07 -27.71
C VAL A 97 11.76 -10.53 -26.26
N GLU A 98 12.05 -11.80 -25.97
CA GLU A 98 12.04 -12.33 -24.62
C GLU A 98 13.15 -11.75 -23.74
N GLU A 99 14.34 -11.49 -24.30
CA GLU A 99 15.43 -10.81 -23.59
C GLU A 99 15.06 -9.37 -23.23
N GLU A 100 14.43 -8.63 -24.13
CA GLU A 100 13.93 -7.28 -23.85
C GLU A 100 12.81 -7.31 -22.79
N ARG A 101 11.85 -8.23 -22.91
CA ARG A 101 10.81 -8.42 -21.88
C ARG A 101 11.43 -8.79 -20.54
N ARG A 102 12.43 -9.67 -20.51
CA ARG A 102 13.15 -10.08 -19.29
C ARG A 102 13.96 -8.93 -18.70
N ARG A 103 14.53 -8.06 -19.53
CA ARG A 103 15.25 -6.86 -19.08
C ARG A 103 14.30 -5.87 -18.42
N LEU A 104 13.11 -5.66 -18.99
CA LEU A 104 12.04 -4.88 -18.36
C LEU A 104 11.54 -5.54 -17.07
N ALA A 105 11.35 -6.86 -17.08
CA ALA A 105 10.84 -7.62 -15.94
C ALA A 105 11.90 -7.90 -14.85
N LYS A 106 13.20 -7.71 -15.10
CA LYS A 106 14.26 -7.87 -14.08
C LYS A 106 14.26 -6.74 -13.06
N ASN A 107 13.66 -5.59 -13.40
CA ASN A 107 13.75 -4.36 -12.62
C ASN A 107 12.42 -3.96 -11.94
N GLU A 108 11.40 -4.81 -11.90
CA GLU A 108 10.03 -4.37 -11.54
C GLU A 108 9.33 -5.23 -10.47
N PRO A 109 9.27 -6.58 -10.56
CA PRO A 109 8.51 -7.38 -9.60
C PRO A 109 9.17 -7.39 -8.22
N THR A 110 10.50 -7.40 -8.18
CA THR A 110 11.27 -7.34 -6.94
C THR A 110 11.10 -6.00 -6.23
N TYR A 111 10.95 -4.89 -6.98
CA TYR A 111 10.79 -3.56 -6.42
C TYR A 111 9.36 -3.25 -5.97
N ALA A 112 8.34 -3.91 -6.52
CA ALA A 112 6.96 -3.80 -6.02
C ALA A 112 6.69 -4.76 -4.86
N ILE A 113 7.28 -5.97 -4.86
CA ILE A 113 7.05 -6.97 -3.81
C ILE A 113 7.90 -6.70 -2.57
N ILE A 114 9.16 -6.26 -2.69
CA ILE A 114 10.02 -5.96 -1.51
C ILE A 114 9.38 -4.90 -0.59
N PRO A 115 8.82 -3.79 -1.08
CA PRO A 115 8.15 -2.83 -0.22
C PRO A 115 6.88 -3.40 0.40
N LEU A 116 6.13 -4.25 -0.31
CA LEU A 116 4.95 -4.91 0.25
C LEU A 116 5.30 -5.95 1.33
N ASP A 117 6.39 -6.69 1.14
CA ASP A 117 6.96 -7.61 2.13
C ASP A 117 7.49 -6.83 3.34
N LYS A 118 8.19 -5.70 3.14
CA LYS A 118 8.57 -4.77 4.23
C LYS A 118 7.35 -4.24 4.98
N LEU A 119 6.30 -3.83 4.25
CA LEU A 119 5.03 -3.39 4.83
C LEU A 119 4.39 -4.50 5.66
N LEU A 120 4.52 -5.76 5.23
CA LEU A 120 4.07 -6.93 5.98
C LEU A 120 4.94 -7.15 7.24
N GLU A 121 6.26 -7.06 7.14
CA GLU A 121 7.22 -7.21 8.25
C GLU A 121 7.03 -6.12 9.31
N LEU A 122 6.85 -4.86 8.90
CA LEU A 122 6.62 -3.71 9.79
C LEU A 122 5.28 -3.81 10.54
N ARG A 123 4.41 -4.73 10.12
CA ARG A 123 3.13 -5.04 10.76
C ARG A 123 3.13 -6.29 11.62
N PHE A 124 4.13 -7.16 11.56
CA PHE A 124 4.10 -8.40 12.35
C PHE A 124 4.35 -8.20 13.86
N GLU A 125 4.55 -6.97 14.30
CA GLU A 125 4.54 -6.60 15.72
C GLU A 125 3.22 -5.95 16.20
N ALA A 126 2.18 -5.87 15.35
CA ALA A 126 0.88 -5.34 15.77
C ALA A 126 -0.29 -5.85 14.89
N PRO A 127 -1.47 -6.17 15.43
CA PRO A 127 -1.80 -6.80 16.70
C PRO A 127 -2.98 -7.78 16.48
N ALA A 128 -2.78 -8.86 15.71
CA ALA A 128 -3.87 -9.82 15.48
C ALA A 128 -3.46 -11.27 15.20
N VAL A 129 -2.33 -11.56 14.54
CA VAL A 129 -2.00 -12.96 14.20
C VAL A 129 -0.48 -13.13 14.06
N GLY A 130 0.15 -13.73 15.07
CA GLY A 130 1.60 -13.95 15.14
C GLY A 130 2.15 -13.43 16.46
N GLU A 131 3.24 -14.01 16.93
CA GLU A 131 3.81 -13.84 18.29
C GLU A 131 4.13 -12.37 18.71
N GLY A 132 3.99 -11.38 17.82
CA GLY A 132 3.85 -9.95 18.13
C GLY A 132 2.41 -9.52 18.49
N ALA A 133 1.77 -10.27 19.39
CA ALA A 133 0.41 -10.01 19.88
C ALA A 133 0.39 -9.23 21.21
N ASP A 134 1.50 -8.58 21.56
CA ASP A 134 1.74 -8.16 22.94
C ASP A 134 0.84 -6.97 23.33
N GLY A 135 0.75 -5.94 22.48
CA GLY A 135 0.00 -4.71 22.77
C GLY A 135 -1.51 -4.91 22.97
N LYS A 136 -2.21 -5.53 22.00
CA LYS A 136 -3.67 -5.76 22.12
C LYS A 136 -3.99 -6.77 23.22
N LYS A 137 -3.24 -7.88 23.33
CA LYS A 137 -3.48 -8.85 24.40
C LYS A 137 -3.25 -8.24 25.76
N LYS A 138 -2.23 -7.40 25.92
CA LYS A 138 -1.99 -6.64 27.17
C LYS A 138 -3.15 -5.70 27.46
N PHE A 139 -3.59 -4.92 26.49
CA PHE A 139 -4.74 -4.03 26.64
C PHE A 139 -6.02 -4.77 27.03
N ASP A 140 -6.36 -5.86 26.34
CA ASP A 140 -7.55 -6.68 26.64
C ASP A 140 -7.44 -7.31 28.04
N LYS A 141 -6.26 -7.85 28.39
CA LYS A 141 -6.00 -8.47 29.70
C LYS A 141 -6.13 -7.47 30.84
N GLU A 142 -5.50 -6.30 30.73
CA GLU A 142 -5.58 -5.27 31.79
C GLU A 142 -6.98 -4.64 31.83
N SER A 143 -7.69 -4.54 30.70
CA SER A 143 -9.11 -4.15 30.66
C SER A 143 -9.98 -5.12 31.46
N GLU A 144 -9.92 -6.41 31.17
CA GLU A 144 -10.70 -7.45 31.86
C GLU A 144 -10.41 -7.48 33.36
N LYS A 145 -9.13 -7.35 33.72
CA LYS A 145 -8.68 -7.33 35.11
C LYS A 145 -9.19 -6.12 35.87
N TYR A 146 -9.10 -4.93 35.28
CA TYR A 146 -9.64 -3.70 35.86
C TYR A 146 -11.15 -3.81 36.08
N TYR A 147 -11.91 -4.23 35.06
CA TYR A 147 -13.37 -4.37 35.18
C TYR A 147 -13.79 -5.41 36.23
N SER A 148 -13.08 -6.53 36.34
CA SER A 148 -13.34 -7.52 37.38
C SER A 148 -13.09 -6.97 38.79
N ILE A 149 -12.09 -6.13 38.96
CA ILE A 149 -11.75 -5.51 40.26
C ILE A 149 -12.72 -4.38 40.58
N LEU A 150 -13.10 -3.56 39.59
CA LEU A 150 -14.12 -2.52 39.71
C LEU A 150 -15.46 -3.13 40.14
N GLU A 151 -15.89 -4.23 39.51
CA GLU A 151 -17.13 -4.93 39.90
C GLU A 151 -17.07 -5.41 41.36
N LYS A 152 -15.94 -5.98 41.79
CA LYS A 152 -15.75 -6.40 43.18
C LYS A 152 -15.80 -5.21 44.13
N HIS A 153 -15.16 -4.10 43.78
CA HIS A 153 -15.13 -2.85 44.54
C HIS A 153 -16.52 -2.25 44.71
N LEU A 154 -17.30 -2.16 43.63
CA LEU A 154 -18.69 -1.69 43.67
C LEU A 154 -19.60 -2.55 44.55
N ASN A 155 -19.30 -3.85 44.67
CA ASN A 155 -20.04 -4.79 45.52
C ASN A 155 -19.52 -4.85 46.97
N LEU A 156 -18.51 -4.06 47.36
CA LEU A 156 -18.02 -4.03 48.74
C LEU A 156 -19.06 -3.39 49.67
N SER A 157 -19.32 -4.06 50.80
CA SER A 157 -20.14 -3.49 51.87
C SER A 157 -19.34 -2.53 52.73
N SER A 158 -19.92 -1.37 53.03
CA SER A 158 -19.40 -0.40 54.00
C SER A 158 -19.26 -0.92 55.43
N LYS A 159 -19.80 -2.12 55.73
CA LYS A 159 -19.67 -2.78 57.03
C LYS A 159 -18.36 -3.57 57.19
N LYS A 160 -17.52 -3.62 56.14
CA LYS A 160 -16.20 -4.25 56.20
C LYS A 160 -15.26 -3.44 57.09
N LYS A 161 -14.17 -4.08 57.55
CA LYS A 161 -13.15 -3.42 58.35
C LYS A 161 -12.49 -2.32 57.52
N GLU A 162 -12.18 -1.19 58.15
CA GLU A 162 -11.52 -0.03 57.53
C GLU A 162 -10.27 -0.43 56.71
N SER A 163 -9.42 -1.28 57.28
CA SER A 163 -8.20 -1.77 56.60
C SER A 163 -8.50 -2.49 55.29
N HIS A 164 -9.62 -3.22 55.21
CA HIS A 164 -10.04 -3.94 54.01
C HIS A 164 -10.68 -3.01 52.98
N LEU A 165 -11.33 -1.92 53.42
CA LEU A 165 -11.83 -0.87 52.53
C LEU A 165 -10.66 -0.15 51.88
N GLN A 166 -9.68 0.28 52.69
CA GLN A 166 -8.47 0.94 52.22
C GLN A 166 -7.64 0.05 51.27
N GLU A 167 -7.52 -1.24 51.55
CA GLU A 167 -6.85 -2.19 50.63
C GLU A 167 -7.58 -2.30 49.29
N ALA A 168 -8.92 -2.33 49.30
CA ALA A 168 -9.71 -2.36 48.07
C ALA A 168 -9.55 -1.06 47.25
N ASP A 169 -9.51 0.10 47.91
CA ASP A 169 -9.27 1.40 47.27
C ASP A 169 -7.88 1.46 46.61
N THR A 170 -6.83 1.07 47.34
CA THR A 170 -5.47 1.04 46.76
C THR A 170 -5.34 0.05 45.61
N LEU A 171 -6.07 -1.07 45.66
CA LEU A 171 -6.08 -2.05 44.59
C LEU A 171 -6.77 -1.51 43.33
N ILE A 172 -7.93 -0.87 43.45
CA ILE A 172 -8.63 -0.33 42.28
C ILE A 172 -7.84 0.80 41.62
N ASP A 173 -7.22 1.69 42.41
CA ASP A 173 -6.37 2.76 41.88
C ASP A 173 -5.19 2.21 41.07
N ARG A 174 -4.52 1.19 41.61
CA ARG A 174 -3.39 0.53 40.93
C ARG A 174 -3.80 -0.11 39.61
N GLU A 175 -4.93 -0.81 39.59
CA GLU A 175 -5.36 -1.54 38.41
C GLU A 175 -5.98 -0.61 37.35
N HIS A 176 -6.58 0.50 37.77
CA HIS A 176 -6.97 1.59 36.88
C HIS A 176 -5.76 2.23 36.20
N GLN A 177 -4.66 2.45 36.93
CA GLN A 177 -3.42 2.95 36.36
C GLN A 177 -2.82 1.95 35.35
N ASN A 178 -2.75 0.66 35.70
CA ASN A 178 -2.26 -0.38 34.80
C ASN A 178 -3.07 -0.43 33.49
N PHE A 179 -4.39 -0.36 33.60
CA PHE A 179 -5.29 -0.30 32.45
C PHE A 179 -5.03 0.96 31.61
N SER A 180 -4.91 2.13 32.24
CA SER A 180 -4.66 3.40 31.57
C SER A 180 -3.34 3.39 30.79
N ASP A 181 -2.27 2.86 31.39
CA ASP A 181 -0.95 2.75 30.76
C ASP A 181 -0.99 1.79 29.55
N ALA A 182 -1.64 0.64 29.70
CA ALA A 182 -1.80 -0.34 28.62
C ALA A 182 -2.69 0.21 27.48
N SER A 183 -3.74 0.96 27.82
CA SER A 183 -4.63 1.64 26.88
C SER A 183 -3.86 2.67 26.06
N LEU A 184 -3.08 3.54 26.70
CA LEU A 184 -2.28 4.56 26.02
C LEU A 184 -1.25 3.95 25.06
N GLU A 185 -0.52 2.94 25.51
CA GLU A 185 0.46 2.20 24.70
C GLU A 185 -0.22 1.58 23.47
N TYR A 186 -1.40 0.98 23.64
CA TYR A 186 -2.13 0.36 22.55
C TYR A 186 -2.63 1.40 21.53
N ILE A 187 -3.22 2.50 21.98
CA ILE A 187 -3.69 3.58 21.08
C ILE A 187 -2.53 4.21 20.32
N PHE A 188 -1.41 4.46 21.00
CA PHE A 188 -0.19 4.95 20.35
C PHE A 188 0.25 4.00 19.24
N LYS A 189 0.25 2.68 19.51
CA LYS A 189 0.64 1.68 18.51
C LYS A 189 -0.31 1.65 17.32
N VAL A 190 -1.63 1.74 17.55
CA VAL A 190 -2.63 1.80 16.47
C VAL A 190 -2.37 3.01 15.57
N GLN A 191 -2.16 4.19 16.15
CA GLN A 191 -1.86 5.41 15.39
C GLN A 191 -0.51 5.32 14.66
N GLU A 192 0.53 4.78 15.29
CA GLU A 192 1.84 4.58 14.67
C GLU A 192 1.71 3.73 13.39
N VAL A 193 0.97 2.62 13.45
CA VAL A 193 0.73 1.75 12.28
C VAL A 193 -0.06 2.49 11.19
N GLN A 194 -1.06 3.29 11.56
CA GLN A 194 -1.82 4.09 10.60
C GLN A 194 -0.95 5.12 9.87
N GLU A 195 -0.03 5.78 10.58
CA GLU A 195 0.90 6.73 9.97
C GLU A 195 1.95 6.02 9.10
N LYS A 196 2.59 4.95 9.60
CA LYS A 196 3.55 4.15 8.80
C LYS A 196 2.95 3.65 7.49
N LYS A 197 1.69 3.20 7.52
CA LYS A 197 0.93 2.83 6.32
C LYS A 197 0.93 3.94 5.27
N LYS A 198 0.74 5.21 5.65
CA LYS A 198 0.70 6.32 4.69
C LYS A 198 2.04 6.52 3.98
N PHE A 199 3.16 6.31 4.66
CA PHE A 199 4.49 6.51 4.09
C PHE A 199 4.96 5.31 3.26
N GLU A 200 4.79 4.10 3.79
CA GLU A 200 5.32 2.89 3.15
C GLU A 200 4.54 2.47 1.89
N PHE A 201 3.30 2.93 1.71
CA PHE A 201 2.55 2.72 0.47
C PHE A 201 2.97 3.66 -0.67
N VAL A 202 3.56 4.81 -0.36
CA VAL A 202 3.95 5.82 -1.36
C VAL A 202 5.28 5.45 -2.01
N GLU A 203 6.23 4.94 -1.22
CA GLU A 203 7.58 4.59 -1.67
C GLU A 203 7.64 3.54 -2.83
N PRO A 204 6.88 2.42 -2.82
CA PRO A 204 6.84 1.48 -3.95
C PRO A 204 6.30 2.08 -5.26
N VAL A 205 5.41 3.07 -5.18
CA VAL A 205 4.81 3.69 -6.38
C VAL A 205 5.75 4.71 -7.00
N GLU A 206 6.51 5.44 -6.17
CA GLU A 206 7.51 6.42 -6.63
C GLU A 206 8.81 5.77 -7.12
N THR A 207 9.14 4.58 -6.61
CA THR A 207 10.32 3.81 -7.03
C THR A 207 10.07 2.92 -8.23
N LEU A 208 8.83 2.80 -8.72
CA LEU A 208 8.50 2.17 -10.01
C LEU A 208 9.17 3.01 -11.12
N PRO A 209 10.29 2.59 -11.75
CA PRO A 209 10.87 3.35 -12.84
C PRO A 209 9.83 3.48 -13.97
N PRO A 210 9.91 4.53 -14.81
CA PRO A 210 9.02 4.71 -15.97
C PRO A 210 9.37 3.71 -17.10
N SER A 211 9.45 2.43 -16.76
CA SER A 211 9.86 1.33 -17.63
C SER A 211 8.68 0.76 -18.45
N LEU A 212 7.44 1.07 -18.04
CA LEU A 212 6.30 0.98 -18.94
C LEU A 212 6.44 2.09 -20.00
N PRO A 213 6.52 1.77 -21.30
CA PRO A 213 6.34 2.80 -22.30
C PRO A 213 4.96 3.41 -22.03
N ARG A 214 4.93 4.70 -21.66
CA ARG A 214 3.66 5.45 -21.65
C ARG A 214 3.02 5.13 -22.99
N PRO A 215 1.78 4.62 -23.04
CA PRO A 215 1.11 4.40 -24.32
C PRO A 215 1.29 5.69 -25.08
N TYR A 216 1.95 5.64 -26.25
CA TYR A 216 2.37 6.81 -27.02
C TYR A 216 1.22 7.81 -27.01
N MET A 217 1.29 8.78 -26.11
CA MET A 217 0.34 9.88 -26.08
C MET A 217 0.82 10.70 -27.26
N HIS A 218 0.18 10.48 -28.41
CA HIS A 218 0.29 11.39 -29.53
C HIS A 218 0.20 12.80 -28.96
N PRO A 219 1.12 13.72 -29.31
CA PRO A 219 0.98 15.10 -28.88
C PRO A 219 -0.39 15.56 -29.36
N THR A 220 -1.31 15.78 -28.42
CA THR A 220 -2.54 16.48 -28.71
C THR A 220 -2.10 17.79 -29.34
N GLN A 221 -2.41 17.97 -30.62
CA GLN A 221 -2.13 19.20 -31.33
C GLN A 221 -2.60 20.34 -30.44
N HIS A 222 -1.68 21.26 -30.12
CA HIS A 222 -2.03 22.50 -29.44
C HIS A 222 -3.30 23.08 -30.09
N PRO A 223 -4.32 23.47 -29.32
CA PRO A 223 -5.43 24.20 -29.90
C PRO A 223 -4.85 25.47 -30.55
N SER A 224 -5.10 25.60 -31.85
CA SER A 224 -4.73 26.80 -32.60
C SER A 224 -5.26 28.05 -31.88
N PRO A 225 -4.50 29.15 -31.80
CA PRO A 225 -5.00 30.35 -31.16
C PRO A 225 -6.23 30.86 -31.91
N VAL A 226 -7.33 30.98 -31.16
CA VAL A 226 -8.59 31.60 -31.61
C VAL A 226 -8.28 33.03 -32.07
N PRO A 227 -8.74 33.48 -33.25
CA PRO A 227 -8.56 34.87 -33.68
C PRO A 227 -9.28 35.81 -32.73
N SER A 228 -8.52 36.70 -32.10
CA SER A 228 -9.02 37.79 -31.25
C SER A 228 -9.78 38.81 -32.10
N LEU A 229 -11.11 38.75 -32.07
CA LEU A 229 -11.99 39.84 -32.50
C LEU A 229 -12.00 40.93 -31.44
N LEU A 230 -11.08 41.89 -31.54
CA LEU A 230 -11.20 43.20 -30.90
C LEU A 230 -11.71 44.22 -31.93
N PRO A 231 -12.72 45.04 -31.61
CA PRO A 231 -13.22 46.09 -32.50
C PRO A 231 -12.23 47.29 -32.55
N PRO A 232 -12.26 48.09 -33.64
CA PRO A 232 -11.27 49.13 -33.87
C PRO A 232 -11.43 50.32 -32.92
N CYS A 233 -10.29 50.76 -32.35
CA CYS A 233 -10.17 52.00 -31.61
C CYS A 233 -10.49 53.21 -32.50
N VAL A 234 -11.48 54.01 -32.08
CA VAL A 234 -11.76 55.33 -32.63
C VAL A 234 -10.74 56.31 -32.05
N SER A 235 -10.01 56.96 -32.96
CA SER A 235 -9.13 58.08 -32.70
C SER A 235 -9.93 59.36 -32.42
N SER A 236 -9.56 60.11 -31.37
CA SER A 236 -9.21 61.55 -31.49
C SER A 236 -8.72 62.15 -30.16
N PRO A 237 -7.83 63.17 -30.19
CA PRO A 237 -7.10 63.69 -29.03
C PRO A 237 -7.63 65.05 -28.55
N SER A 238 -7.35 65.45 -27.30
CA SER A 238 -6.85 66.79 -26.91
C SER A 238 -6.94 67.10 -25.40
N VAL A 239 -5.76 67.26 -24.78
CA VAL A 239 -5.24 68.35 -23.90
C VAL A 239 -6.21 69.22 -23.05
N CYS A 240 -5.80 69.43 -21.77
CA CYS A 240 -5.93 70.59 -20.84
C CYS A 240 -6.44 70.13 -19.46
N SER A 241 -5.65 70.10 -18.36
CA SER A 241 -4.96 71.14 -17.56
C SER A 241 -5.69 71.45 -16.23
N TYR A 242 -4.89 71.87 -15.22
CA TYR A 242 -5.22 72.47 -13.90
C TYR A 242 -5.22 71.61 -12.61
N THR A 243 -4.03 71.54 -12.02
CA THR A 243 -3.63 71.94 -10.64
C THR A 243 -4.63 72.13 -9.48
N CYS A 244 -4.22 71.59 -8.33
CA CYS A 244 -4.20 72.16 -6.95
C CYS A 244 -5.43 72.05 -6.04
N GLY A 245 -5.20 71.54 -4.83
CA GLY A 245 -5.91 71.98 -3.62
C GLY A 245 -6.31 70.89 -2.63
N GLU A 246 -5.34 70.33 -1.88
CA GLU A 246 -5.64 69.70 -0.59
C GLU A 246 -5.82 70.79 0.48
N LYS A 247 -6.87 70.63 1.29
CA LYS A 247 -7.01 71.15 2.64
C LYS A 247 -7.47 69.99 3.52
#